data_AF-A0A6H2D032-F1
#
_entry.id   AF-A0A6H2D032-F1
#
_cell.length_a   1.000
_cell.length_b   1.000
_cell.length_c   1.000
_cell.angle_alpha   90.00
_cell.angle_beta   90.00
_cell.angle_gamma   90.00
#
_symmetry.space_group_name_H-M   'P 1'
#
loop_
_entity.id
_entity.type
_entity.pdbx_description
1 polymer ?
#
loop_
_entity_poly.entity_id
_entity_poly.type
_entity_poly.pdbx_seq_one_letter_code
_entity_poly.pdbx_strand_id
1 'polypeptide(L)'
;MLPFDFVGLNGPNGYRPSLWCELGRSAQALLPTLLRHADSKGEAFPSEGRLAAMSGLTRKTVRSAAIELERREIVSISMRVSRAGRRLKVYRFLSNSADGIILPSIFIDGGNWAELTPAARSLSLAFRFFGSPRPDLDPDFGEWLHDDEWYEYLDMRLADYCNAEPVVLRRFAGIGPRVWSRAIKSLRDNSFIEPAHDNETYWRVLIYPPCVQSVGYLNSKIEGET
;
A
#
# COMPACT_ATOMS: atom_id res chain seq x y z
N MET A 1 2.38 13.19 -14.22
CA MET A 1 3.62 12.62 -13.67
C MET A 1 3.36 12.43 -12.19
N LEU A 2 3.22 11.19 -11.71
CA LEU A 2 2.93 10.96 -10.29
C LEU A 2 4.13 11.46 -9.45
N PRO A 3 3.91 12.14 -8.31
CA PRO A 3 4.97 12.44 -7.36
C PRO A 3 5.77 11.18 -7.01
N PHE A 4 7.08 11.33 -6.78
CA PHE A 4 8.01 10.23 -6.46
C PHE A 4 7.61 9.42 -5.19
N ASP A 5 6.63 9.89 -4.43
CA ASP A 5 6.19 9.34 -3.16
C ASP A 5 5.05 8.31 -3.27
N PHE A 6 4.68 7.90 -4.49
CA PHE A 6 3.55 7.01 -4.72
C PHE A 6 3.94 5.68 -5.38
N VAL A 7 3.41 4.59 -4.83
CA VAL A 7 3.55 3.21 -5.33
C VAL A 7 2.31 2.82 -6.14
N GLY A 8 2.46 2.47 -7.44
CA GLY A 8 1.38 2.11 -8.37
C GLY A 8 1.53 0.74 -9.05
N LEU A 9 0.43 0.17 -9.58
CA LEU A 9 0.24 -1.28 -9.85
C LEU A 9 -0.38 -1.68 -11.23
N ASN A 10 -0.06 -1.14 -12.42
CA ASN A 10 -1.18 -1.00 -13.41
C ASN A 10 -1.08 -1.27 -14.94
N GLY A 11 -1.17 -2.47 -15.51
CA GLY A 11 -1.15 -2.71 -17.00
C GLY A 11 -2.12 -1.89 -17.91
N PRO A 12 -2.00 -1.95 -19.27
CA PRO A 12 -2.74 -1.15 -20.26
C PRO A 12 -4.15 -1.70 -20.56
N ASN A 13 -4.55 -2.71 -19.81
CA ASN A 13 -5.90 -3.21 -19.72
C ASN A 13 -6.28 -2.91 -18.28
N GLY A 14 -7.11 -1.88 -18.07
CA GLY A 14 -7.37 -1.24 -16.78
C GLY A 14 -7.27 -2.17 -15.57
N TYR A 15 -6.65 -1.67 -14.49
CA TYR A 15 -6.56 -2.29 -13.18
C TYR A 15 -7.75 -3.24 -12.93
N ARG A 16 -7.49 -4.56 -12.89
CA ARG A 16 -8.51 -5.55 -12.52
C ARG A 16 -8.49 -5.67 -11.00
N PRO A 17 -9.53 -5.22 -10.27
CA PRO A 17 -9.70 -5.56 -8.85
C PRO A 17 -9.50 -7.06 -8.57
N SER A 18 -9.76 -7.92 -9.56
CA SER A 18 -9.53 -9.36 -9.47
C SER A 18 -8.07 -9.72 -9.18
N LEU A 19 -7.08 -9.03 -9.77
CA LEU A 19 -5.67 -9.39 -9.56
C LEU A 19 -5.26 -9.20 -8.10
N TRP A 20 -5.63 -8.08 -7.48
CA TRP A 20 -5.36 -7.85 -6.06
C TRP A 20 -6.05 -8.90 -5.19
N CYS A 21 -7.34 -9.17 -5.42
CA CYS A 21 -8.10 -10.20 -4.69
C CYS A 21 -7.50 -11.62 -4.83
N GLU A 22 -6.91 -11.91 -6.00
CA GLU A 22 -6.37 -13.23 -6.34
C GLU A 22 -4.97 -13.48 -5.76
N LEU A 23 -4.29 -12.42 -5.31
CA LEU A 23 -3.01 -12.55 -4.62
C LEU A 23 -3.20 -13.11 -3.20
N GLY A 24 -2.33 -14.03 -2.83
CA GLY A 24 -2.16 -14.47 -1.47
C GLY A 24 -1.83 -13.28 -0.55
N ARG A 25 -2.24 -13.37 0.73
CA ARG A 25 -2.03 -12.28 1.70
C ARG A 25 -0.58 -11.84 1.83
N SER A 26 0.35 -12.79 1.70
CA SER A 26 1.78 -12.52 1.73
C SER A 26 2.24 -11.75 0.49
N ALA A 27 1.73 -12.07 -0.69
CA ALA A 27 2.00 -11.33 -1.92
C ALA A 27 1.40 -9.92 -1.88
N GLN A 28 0.18 -9.78 -1.35
CA GLN A 28 -0.45 -8.47 -1.10
C GLN A 28 0.39 -7.62 -0.13
N ALA A 29 0.96 -8.22 0.93
CA ALA A 29 1.83 -7.50 1.86
C ALA A 29 3.18 -7.10 1.22
N LEU A 30 3.74 -7.98 0.39
CA LEU A 30 5.04 -7.76 -0.23
C LEU A 30 5.00 -6.73 -1.36
N LEU A 31 3.94 -6.74 -2.18
CA LEU A 31 3.90 -6.03 -3.44
C LEU A 31 4.06 -4.50 -3.31
N PRO A 32 3.34 -3.79 -2.43
CA PRO A 32 3.57 -2.36 -2.24
C PRO A 32 4.98 -2.06 -1.70
N THR A 33 5.47 -2.92 -0.80
CA THR A 33 6.84 -2.81 -0.25
C THR A 33 7.90 -2.95 -1.33
N LEU A 34 7.69 -3.84 -2.30
CA LEU A 34 8.63 -4.05 -3.39
C LEU A 34 8.58 -2.89 -4.39
N LEU A 35 7.38 -2.40 -4.72
CA LEU A 35 7.19 -1.24 -5.60
C LEU A 35 7.79 0.03 -5.02
N ARG A 36 7.77 0.21 -3.70
CA ARG A 36 8.45 1.33 -3.02
C ARG A 36 9.94 1.41 -3.38
N HIS A 37 10.56 0.28 -3.71
CA HIS A 37 11.95 0.18 -4.11
C HIS A 37 12.18 0.19 -5.62
N ALA A 38 11.12 0.32 -6.42
CA ALA A 38 11.24 0.40 -7.87
C ALA A 38 11.86 1.74 -8.29
N ASP A 39 12.84 1.68 -9.20
CA ASP A 39 13.38 2.85 -9.86
C ASP A 39 12.51 3.30 -11.05
N SER A 40 12.95 4.32 -11.77
CA SER A 40 12.26 4.83 -12.96
C SER A 40 12.17 3.83 -14.12
N LYS A 41 12.92 2.72 -14.07
CA LYS A 41 12.87 1.63 -15.04
C LYS A 41 12.00 0.47 -14.58
N GLY A 42 11.39 0.58 -13.40
CA GLY A 42 10.63 -0.51 -12.79
C GLY A 42 11.53 -1.63 -12.28
N GLU A 43 12.78 -1.35 -11.91
CA GLU A 43 13.67 -2.33 -11.26
C GLU A 43 13.80 -2.02 -9.77
N ALA A 44 13.72 -3.07 -8.94
CA ALA A 44 13.92 -2.99 -7.50
C ALA A 44 15.05 -3.93 -7.05
N PHE A 45 15.89 -3.46 -6.14
CA PHE A 45 17.06 -4.18 -5.61
C PHE A 45 17.07 -4.39 -4.07
N PRO A 46 15.92 -4.49 -3.36
CA PRO A 46 15.96 -4.66 -1.92
C PRO A 46 16.40 -6.08 -1.52
N SER A 47 17.03 -6.20 -0.35
CA SER A 47 17.32 -7.51 0.25
C SER A 47 16.05 -8.15 0.80
N GLU A 48 16.01 -9.49 0.91
CA GLU A 48 14.88 -10.19 1.51
C GLU A 48 14.64 -9.77 2.97
N GLY A 49 15.71 -9.49 3.73
CA GLY A 49 15.61 -9.00 5.11
C GLY A 49 14.96 -7.61 5.18
N ARG A 50 15.29 -6.72 4.24
CA ARG A 50 14.64 -5.40 4.15
C ARG A 50 13.16 -5.53 3.79
N LEU A 51 12.84 -6.36 2.80
CA LEU A 51 11.46 -6.65 2.41
C LEU A 51 10.68 -7.27 3.58
N ALA A 52 11.27 -8.19 4.33
CA ALA A 52 10.68 -8.83 5.51
C ALA A 52 10.29 -7.78 6.56
N ALA A 53 11.23 -6.92 6.95
CA ALA A 53 11.00 -5.87 7.94
C ALA A 53 9.90 -4.88 7.49
N MET A 54 9.96 -4.39 6.25
CA MET A 54 9.02 -3.37 5.75
C MET A 54 7.62 -3.93 5.43
N SER A 55 7.50 -5.22 5.11
CA SER A 55 6.20 -5.87 4.84
C SER A 55 5.57 -6.56 6.07
N GLY A 56 6.30 -6.63 7.19
CA GLY A 56 5.89 -7.41 8.37
C GLY A 56 5.76 -8.90 8.06
N LEU A 57 6.66 -9.44 7.25
CA LEU A 57 6.73 -10.85 6.85
C LEU A 57 8.07 -11.45 7.29
N THR A 58 8.16 -12.77 7.40
CA THR A 58 9.46 -13.44 7.55
C THR A 58 10.18 -13.52 6.20
N ARG A 59 11.51 -13.66 6.18
CA ARG A 59 12.28 -13.88 4.92
C ARG A 59 11.79 -15.11 4.14
N LYS A 60 11.40 -16.18 4.82
CA LYS A 60 10.82 -17.38 4.20
C LYS A 60 9.51 -17.04 3.48
N THR A 61 8.65 -16.25 4.14
CA THR A 61 7.38 -15.80 3.55
C THR A 61 7.61 -14.83 2.40
N VAL A 62 8.60 -13.93 2.49
CA VAL A 62 9.01 -13.05 1.39
C VAL A 62 9.41 -13.85 0.15
N ARG A 63 10.20 -14.92 0.30
CA ARG A 63 10.56 -15.80 -0.83
C ARG A 63 9.33 -16.40 -1.49
N SER A 64 8.43 -16.97 -0.67
CA SER A 64 7.20 -17.59 -1.18
C SER A 64 6.32 -16.57 -1.90
N ALA A 65 6.17 -15.37 -1.34
CA ALA A 65 5.40 -14.29 -1.94
C ALA A 65 6.04 -13.79 -3.23
N ALA A 66 7.36 -13.66 -3.29
CA ALA A 66 8.07 -13.26 -4.50
C ALA A 66 7.89 -14.27 -5.63
N ILE A 67 7.98 -15.57 -5.33
CA ILE A 67 7.71 -16.65 -6.31
C ILE A 67 6.26 -16.57 -6.81
N GLU A 68 5.30 -16.27 -5.93
CA GLU A 68 3.91 -16.07 -6.34
C GLU A 68 3.77 -14.89 -7.31
N LEU A 69 4.36 -13.74 -6.97
CA LEU A 69 4.33 -12.55 -7.84
C LEU A 69 5.01 -12.83 -9.20
N GLU A 70 6.06 -13.65 -9.23
CA GLU A 70 6.73 -14.08 -10.46
C GLU A 70 5.86 -15.02 -11.30
N ARG A 71 5.26 -16.04 -10.67
CA ARG A 71 4.34 -16.97 -11.34
C ARG A 71 3.10 -16.25 -11.90
N ARG A 72 2.67 -15.16 -11.26
CA ARG A 72 1.56 -14.31 -11.70
C ARG A 72 1.98 -13.29 -12.77
N GLU A 73 3.22 -13.33 -13.23
CA GLU A 73 3.77 -12.41 -14.24
C GLU A 73 3.67 -10.93 -13.83
N ILE A 74 3.72 -10.65 -12.51
CA ILE A 74 3.73 -9.28 -11.98
C ILE A 74 5.17 -8.76 -11.93
N VAL A 75 6.11 -9.63 -11.53
CA VAL A 75 7.55 -9.34 -11.52
C VAL A 75 8.33 -10.44 -12.21
N SER A 76 9.48 -10.11 -12.79
CA SER A 76 10.51 -11.08 -13.16
C SER A 76 11.64 -11.00 -12.14
N ILE A 77 12.10 -12.15 -11.65
CA ILE A 77 13.18 -12.23 -10.68
C ILE A 77 14.44 -12.73 -11.37
N SER A 78 15.52 -11.96 -11.27
CA SER A 78 16.83 -12.35 -11.80
C SER A 78 17.93 -12.13 -10.78
N MET A 79 19.08 -12.76 -11.01
CA MET A 79 20.26 -12.60 -10.16
C MET A 79 21.30 -11.75 -10.89
N ARG A 80 21.84 -10.74 -10.19
CA ARG A 80 22.94 -9.90 -10.69
C ARG A 80 24.14 -10.00 -9.76
N VAL A 81 25.34 -10.08 -10.32
CA VAL A 81 26.58 -9.96 -9.55
C VAL A 81 26.96 -8.49 -9.49
N SER A 82 27.07 -7.95 -8.28
CA SER A 82 27.55 -6.59 -8.04
C SER A 82 29.05 -6.46 -8.30
N ARG A 83 29.56 -5.23 -8.40
CA ARG A 83 31.01 -4.95 -8.53
C ARG A 83 31.83 -5.54 -7.37
N ALA A 84 31.23 -5.72 -6.20
CA ALA A 84 31.85 -6.34 -5.03
C ALA A 84 31.77 -7.88 -5.04
N GLY A 85 31.36 -8.51 -6.15
CA GLY A 85 31.22 -9.96 -6.27
C GLY A 85 30.01 -10.56 -5.55
N ARG A 86 29.17 -9.74 -4.90
CA ARG A 86 27.97 -10.20 -4.19
C ARG A 86 26.83 -10.45 -5.17
N ARG A 87 26.13 -11.56 -5.00
CA ARG A 87 24.89 -11.88 -5.72
C ARG A 87 23.72 -11.10 -5.11
N LEU A 88 22.99 -10.39 -5.95
CA LEU A 88 21.82 -9.60 -5.59
C LEU A 88 20.62 -10.08 -6.41
N LYS A 89 19.45 -10.11 -5.78
CA LYS A 89 18.18 -10.30 -6.49
C LYS A 89 17.77 -8.98 -7.12
N VAL A 90 17.35 -9.04 -8.37
CA VAL A 90 16.76 -7.94 -9.12
C VAL A 90 15.33 -8.32 -9.42
N TYR A 91 14.39 -7.48 -8.99
CA TYR A 91 12.97 -7.63 -9.26
C TYR A 91 12.62 -6.61 -10.35
N ARG A 92 12.18 -7.07 -11.52
CA ARG A 92 11.75 -6.19 -12.61
C ARG A 92 10.24 -6.28 -12.75
N PHE A 93 9.56 -5.16 -12.60
CA PHE A 93 8.13 -5.07 -12.88
C PHE A 93 7.91 -5.16 -14.39
N LEU A 94 7.06 -6.09 -14.83
CA LEU A 94 6.74 -6.24 -16.25
C LEU A 94 5.82 -5.07 -16.64
N SER A 95 6.30 -4.16 -17.48
CA SER A 95 5.66 -2.88 -17.77
C SER A 95 4.42 -3.01 -18.67
N ASN A 96 3.30 -2.49 -18.19
CA ASN A 96 2.56 -1.43 -18.89
C ASN A 96 1.74 -0.64 -17.86
N SER A 97 2.40 -0.28 -16.76
CA SER A 97 1.81 -0.32 -15.43
C SER A 97 1.31 1.02 -14.83
N ALA A 98 0.64 1.92 -15.56
CA ALA A 98 0.40 3.32 -15.15
C ALA A 98 -0.91 3.73 -14.40
N ASP A 99 -2.08 3.08 -14.49
CA ASP A 99 -3.34 3.53 -13.81
C ASP A 99 -3.91 2.67 -12.66
N GLY A 100 -3.83 3.13 -11.39
CA GLY A 100 -4.41 2.38 -10.26
C GLY A 100 -3.88 2.75 -8.88
N ILE A 101 -4.20 1.91 -7.89
CA ILE A 101 -4.29 2.32 -6.49
C ILE A 101 -2.94 2.79 -5.93
N ILE A 102 -2.94 4.06 -5.54
CA ILE A 102 -1.78 4.76 -5.01
C ILE A 102 -1.65 4.48 -3.51
N LEU A 103 -0.52 3.89 -3.07
CA LEU A 103 -0.15 3.86 -1.65
C LEU A 103 0.99 4.86 -1.40
N PRO A 104 0.80 5.89 -0.55
CA PRO A 104 1.87 6.80 -0.16
C PRO A 104 3.02 6.06 0.52
N SER A 105 4.24 6.32 0.06
CA SER A 105 5.48 5.66 0.49
C SER A 105 5.69 5.73 2.01
N ILE A 106 5.26 6.83 2.64
CA ILE A 106 5.35 7.06 4.09
C ILE A 106 4.69 5.97 4.93
N PHE A 107 3.63 5.32 4.43
CA PHE A 107 2.99 4.20 5.14
C PHE A 107 3.89 2.97 5.21
N ILE A 108 4.76 2.80 4.22
CA ILE A 108 5.71 1.69 4.14
C ILE A 108 6.97 2.08 4.91
N ASP A 109 7.54 3.24 4.62
CA ASP A 109 8.78 3.71 5.23
C ASP A 109 8.61 3.98 6.73
N GLY A 110 7.44 4.45 7.15
CA GLY A 110 7.07 4.66 8.54
C GLY A 110 6.70 3.39 9.30
N GLY A 111 6.71 2.21 8.67
CA GLY A 111 6.41 0.93 9.31
C GLY A 111 4.94 0.65 9.59
N ASN A 112 4.03 1.61 9.40
CA ASN A 112 2.59 1.44 9.59
C ASN A 112 2.06 0.23 8.79
N TRP A 113 2.55 0.04 7.57
CA TRP A 113 2.22 -1.11 6.72
C TRP A 113 2.60 -2.47 7.32
N ALA A 114 3.78 -2.54 7.94
CA ALA A 114 4.31 -3.76 8.54
C ALA A 114 3.48 -4.20 9.76
N GLU A 115 2.89 -3.26 10.49
CA GLU A 115 2.08 -3.52 11.69
C GLU A 115 0.62 -3.89 11.38
N LEU A 116 0.18 -3.72 10.13
CA LEU A 116 -1.16 -4.15 9.73
C LEU A 116 -1.33 -5.67 9.82
N THR A 117 -2.50 -6.10 10.29
CA THR A 117 -2.90 -7.50 10.15
C THR A 117 -3.02 -7.90 8.67
N PRO A 118 -2.87 -9.19 8.31
CA PRO A 118 -2.99 -9.62 6.92
C PRO A 118 -4.31 -9.21 6.24
N ALA A 119 -5.43 -9.23 6.97
CA ALA A 119 -6.73 -8.79 6.44
C ALA A 119 -6.80 -7.27 6.25
N ALA A 120 -6.18 -6.51 7.16
CA ALA A 120 -6.13 -5.04 7.06
C ALA A 120 -5.31 -4.58 5.86
N ARG A 121 -4.16 -5.22 5.57
CA ARG A 121 -3.36 -4.90 4.36
C ARG A 121 -4.19 -5.03 3.09
N SER A 122 -4.94 -6.11 2.95
CA SER A 122 -5.84 -6.32 1.81
C SER A 122 -6.94 -5.28 1.71
N LEU A 123 -7.48 -4.87 2.87
CA LEU A 123 -8.56 -3.92 2.98
C LEU A 123 -8.11 -2.47 2.73
N SER A 124 -6.86 -2.13 3.05
CA SER A 124 -6.31 -0.77 2.89
C SER A 124 -6.42 -0.27 1.44
N LEU A 125 -6.11 -1.12 0.46
CA LEU A 125 -6.22 -0.74 -0.95
C LEU A 125 -7.68 -0.63 -1.40
N ALA A 126 -8.61 -1.39 -0.82
CA ALA A 126 -10.03 -1.22 -1.11
C ALA A 126 -10.50 0.19 -0.70
N PHE A 127 -10.12 0.64 0.51
CA PHE A 127 -10.41 2.00 0.96
C PHE A 127 -9.84 3.07 0.04
N ARG A 128 -8.61 2.89 -0.44
CA ARG A 128 -7.99 3.84 -1.38
C ARG A 128 -8.61 3.81 -2.77
N PHE A 129 -9.07 2.64 -3.23
CA PHE A 129 -9.75 2.51 -4.52
C PHE A 129 -11.10 3.23 -4.53
N PHE A 130 -11.87 3.10 -3.44
CA PHE A 130 -13.18 3.73 -3.29
C PHE A 130 -13.12 5.08 -2.58
N GLY A 131 -11.92 5.55 -2.24
CA GLY A 131 -11.70 6.88 -1.67
C GLY A 131 -11.60 7.89 -2.79
N SER A 132 -12.25 9.04 -2.61
CA SER A 132 -12.08 10.18 -3.51
C SER A 132 -11.87 11.46 -2.71
N PRO A 133 -11.18 12.46 -3.27
CA PRO A 133 -11.16 13.80 -2.69
C PRO A 133 -12.59 14.33 -2.57
N ARG A 134 -12.93 14.93 -1.42
CA ARG A 134 -14.27 15.43 -1.10
C ARG A 134 -14.14 16.72 -0.29
N PRO A 135 -13.89 17.87 -0.93
CA PRO A 135 -13.72 19.14 -0.23
C PRO A 135 -14.99 19.53 0.55
N ASP A 136 -16.16 19.09 0.08
CA ASP A 136 -17.46 19.25 0.76
C ASP A 136 -17.53 18.53 2.12
N LEU A 137 -16.66 17.54 2.35
CA LEU A 137 -16.56 16.80 3.61
C LEU A 137 -15.31 17.19 4.41
N ASP A 138 -14.46 18.06 3.86
CA ASP A 138 -13.23 18.51 4.50
C ASP A 138 -13.51 19.71 5.42
N PRO A 139 -13.28 19.60 6.74
CA PRO A 139 -13.59 20.67 7.68
C PRO A 139 -12.81 21.96 7.41
N ASP A 140 -11.69 21.89 6.69
CA ASP A 140 -10.85 23.05 6.39
C ASP A 140 -11.30 23.80 5.11
N PHE A 141 -12.17 23.21 4.28
CA PHE A 141 -12.57 23.78 2.98
C PHE A 141 -14.08 24.08 2.86
N GLY A 142 -14.96 23.22 3.39
CA GLY A 142 -16.39 23.51 3.65
C GLY A 142 -17.32 23.82 2.45
N GLU A 143 -16.81 24.15 1.26
CA GLU A 143 -17.58 24.56 0.08
C GLU A 143 -17.08 23.93 -1.24
N TRP A 144 -17.86 24.08 -2.32
CA TRP A 144 -17.47 23.65 -3.67
C TRP A 144 -16.36 24.57 -4.19
N LEU A 145 -15.18 24.01 -4.39
CA LEU A 145 -14.00 24.72 -4.88
C LEU A 145 -14.15 25.14 -6.34
N HIS A 146 -13.57 26.29 -6.68
CA HIS A 146 -13.32 26.67 -8.06
C HIS A 146 -12.20 25.81 -8.69
N ASP A 147 -12.09 25.81 -10.03
CA ASP A 147 -11.15 24.94 -10.76
C ASP A 147 -9.67 25.21 -10.39
N ASP A 148 -9.32 26.44 -10.04
CA ASP A 148 -7.99 26.86 -9.59
C ASP A 148 -7.71 26.42 -8.14
N GLU A 149 -8.72 26.50 -7.27
CA GLU A 149 -8.65 26.03 -5.87
C GLU A 149 -8.62 24.50 -5.77
N TRP A 150 -9.12 23.79 -6.78
CA TRP A 150 -9.14 22.32 -6.81
C TRP A 150 -7.72 21.73 -6.75
N TYR A 151 -6.77 22.28 -7.50
CA TYR A 151 -5.39 21.79 -7.49
C TYR A 151 -4.70 22.07 -6.15
N GLU A 152 -4.95 23.24 -5.56
CA GLU A 152 -4.43 23.60 -4.25
C GLU A 152 -4.99 22.66 -3.17
N TYR A 153 -6.29 22.37 -3.21
CA TYR A 153 -6.90 21.37 -2.34
C TYR A 153 -6.30 19.99 -2.52
N LEU A 154 -6.09 19.53 -3.76
CA LEU A 154 -5.47 18.24 -3.99
C LEU A 154 -4.07 18.15 -3.36
N ASP A 155 -3.30 19.23 -3.37
CA ASP A 155 -1.98 19.26 -2.75
C ASP A 155 -2.03 19.34 -1.22
N MET A 156 -3.03 20.03 -0.65
CA MET A 156 -3.17 20.24 0.80
C MET A 156 -3.98 19.17 1.53
N ARG A 157 -4.82 18.39 0.82
CA ARG A 157 -5.77 17.48 1.46
C ARG A 157 -5.06 16.44 2.32
N LEU A 158 -5.60 16.24 3.52
CA LEU A 158 -5.06 15.27 4.48
C LEU A 158 -5.64 13.88 4.30
N ALA A 159 -6.82 13.77 3.66
CA ALA A 159 -7.53 12.52 3.46
C ALA A 159 -8.35 12.52 2.17
N ASP A 160 -8.53 11.33 1.61
CA ASP A 160 -9.64 11.02 0.72
C ASP A 160 -10.82 10.48 1.54
N TYR A 161 -12.03 10.48 0.99
CA TYR A 161 -13.23 10.04 1.71
C TYR A 161 -13.85 8.82 1.02
N CYS A 162 -14.14 7.78 1.80
CA CYS A 162 -14.71 6.54 1.34
C CYS A 162 -16.06 6.27 2.03
N ASN A 163 -17.11 6.12 1.22
CA ASN A 163 -18.46 5.76 1.66
C ASN A 163 -18.93 4.42 1.04
N ALA A 164 -17.99 3.56 0.64
CA ALA A 164 -18.34 2.26 0.11
C ALA A 164 -18.91 1.35 1.21
N GLU A 165 -19.97 0.61 0.90
CA GLU A 165 -20.57 -0.30 1.86
C GLU A 165 -19.57 -1.37 2.34
N PRO A 166 -19.63 -1.79 3.62
CA PRO A 166 -18.77 -2.84 4.15
C PRO A 166 -18.78 -4.14 3.35
N VAL A 167 -19.90 -4.50 2.71
CA VAL A 167 -19.98 -5.70 1.86
C VAL A 167 -19.15 -5.54 0.58
N VAL A 168 -19.15 -4.35 -0.03
CA VAL A 168 -18.38 -4.03 -1.23
C VAL A 168 -16.89 -4.03 -0.90
N LEU A 169 -16.49 -3.35 0.16
CA LEU A 169 -15.09 -3.30 0.62
C LEU A 169 -14.55 -4.69 0.95
N ARG A 170 -15.32 -5.53 1.65
CA ARG A 170 -14.91 -6.90 1.96
C ARG A 170 -14.72 -7.76 0.73
N ARG A 171 -15.66 -7.67 -0.22
CA ARG A 171 -15.59 -8.41 -1.49
C ARG A 171 -14.35 -7.99 -2.28
N PHE A 172 -14.09 -6.69 -2.36
CA PHE A 172 -12.91 -6.14 -3.02
C PHE A 172 -11.59 -6.48 -2.30
N ALA A 173 -11.60 -6.59 -0.99
CA ALA A 173 -10.41 -7.01 -0.23
C ALA A 173 -10.24 -8.54 -0.21
N GLY A 174 -11.23 -9.30 -0.72
CA GLY A 174 -11.30 -10.75 -0.61
C GLY A 174 -11.34 -11.26 0.84
N ILE A 175 -11.88 -10.50 1.80
CA ILE A 175 -11.93 -10.87 3.22
C ILE A 175 -13.34 -11.30 3.66
N GLY A 176 -13.41 -12.24 4.60
CA GLY A 176 -14.69 -12.69 5.18
C GLY A 176 -15.26 -11.73 6.24
N PRO A 177 -16.55 -11.86 6.60
CA PRO A 177 -17.20 -11.04 7.64
C PRO A 177 -16.51 -11.13 9.01
N ARG A 178 -16.05 -12.33 9.39
CA ARG A 178 -15.51 -12.61 10.73
C ARG A 178 -14.24 -11.82 11.07
N VAL A 179 -13.50 -11.35 10.06
CA VAL A 179 -12.24 -10.61 10.25
C VAL A 179 -12.41 -9.10 10.07
N TRP A 180 -13.62 -8.63 9.70
CA TRP A 180 -13.90 -7.23 9.39
C TRP A 180 -13.52 -6.29 10.53
N SER A 181 -14.12 -6.47 11.71
CA SER A 181 -13.92 -5.55 12.83
C SER A 181 -12.46 -5.47 13.26
N ARG A 182 -11.73 -6.59 13.18
CA ARG A 182 -10.30 -6.64 13.47
C ARG A 182 -9.47 -5.92 12.41
N ALA A 183 -9.84 -6.06 11.13
CA ALA A 183 -9.18 -5.38 10.03
C ALA A 183 -9.38 -3.86 10.10
N ILE A 184 -10.62 -3.40 10.35
CA ILE A 184 -10.93 -1.97 10.56
C ILE A 184 -10.16 -1.40 11.74
N LYS A 185 -10.20 -2.08 12.89
CA LYS A 185 -9.43 -1.67 14.07
C LYS A 185 -7.94 -1.56 13.74
N SER A 186 -7.37 -2.54 13.04
CA SER A 186 -5.97 -2.52 12.63
C SER A 186 -5.65 -1.37 11.67
N LEU A 187 -6.54 -1.00 10.74
CA LEU A 187 -6.35 0.16 9.88
C LEU A 187 -6.37 1.47 10.68
N ARG A 188 -7.30 1.59 11.64
CA ARG A 188 -7.39 2.77 12.53
C ARG A 188 -6.17 2.90 13.43
N ASP A 189 -5.81 1.84 14.14
CA ASP A 189 -4.67 1.81 15.06
C ASP A 189 -3.34 2.13 14.36
N ASN A 190 -3.26 1.91 13.04
CA ASN A 190 -2.07 2.19 12.22
C ASN A 190 -2.23 3.39 11.29
N SER A 191 -3.23 4.25 11.53
CA SER A 191 -3.43 5.53 10.83
C SER A 191 -3.68 5.44 9.32
N PHE A 192 -4.31 4.37 8.84
CA PHE A 192 -4.76 4.29 7.45
C PHE A 192 -6.12 4.93 7.23
N ILE A 193 -7.01 4.81 8.21
CA ILE A 193 -8.36 5.34 8.16
C ILE A 193 -8.79 5.89 9.52
N GLU A 194 -9.76 6.78 9.51
CA GLU A 194 -10.46 7.25 10.68
C GLU A 194 -11.94 7.55 10.34
N PRO A 195 -12.86 7.51 11.31
CA PRO A 195 -14.25 7.88 11.05
C PRO A 195 -14.34 9.36 10.63
N ALA A 196 -15.07 9.65 9.55
CA ALA A 196 -15.31 11.03 9.12
C ALA A 196 -16.34 11.76 10.01
N HIS A 197 -17.25 11.00 10.60
CA HIS A 197 -18.31 11.47 11.49
C HIS A 197 -18.53 10.45 12.61
N ASP A 198 -19.28 10.83 13.64
CA ASP A 198 -19.60 9.95 14.77
C ASP A 198 -20.35 8.67 14.37
N ASN A 199 -21.00 8.67 13.20
CA ASN A 199 -21.53 7.45 12.59
C ASN A 199 -20.47 6.82 11.68
N GLU A 200 -20.08 5.56 11.94
CA GLU A 200 -19.03 4.82 11.22
C GLU A 200 -19.36 4.46 9.75
N THR A 201 -20.19 5.26 9.06
CA THR A 201 -20.60 5.07 7.67
C THR A 201 -19.63 5.67 6.68
N TYR A 202 -18.96 6.78 7.04
CA TYR A 202 -17.96 7.45 6.22
C TYR A 202 -16.56 7.32 6.84
N TRP A 203 -15.58 7.05 6.00
CA TRP A 203 -14.18 6.89 6.41
C TRP A 203 -13.32 7.95 5.73
N ARG A 204 -12.52 8.67 6.53
CA ARG A 204 -11.35 9.41 6.03
C ARG A 204 -10.25 8.39 5.78
N VAL A 205 -9.69 8.39 4.59
CA VAL A 205 -8.57 7.56 4.14
C VAL A 205 -7.35 8.45 4.05
N LEU A 206 -6.48 8.34 5.06
CA LEU A 206 -5.41 9.30 5.28
C LEU A 206 -4.37 9.27 4.15
N ILE A 207 -4.00 10.45 3.63
CA ILE A 207 -2.91 10.59 2.65
C ILE A 207 -1.55 10.46 3.35
N TYR A 208 -1.45 10.99 4.57
CA TYR A 208 -0.27 10.88 5.42
C TYR A 208 -0.67 10.39 6.82
N PRO A 209 0.05 9.45 7.42
CA PRO A 209 -0.19 9.07 8.81
C PRO A 209 0.30 10.20 9.74
N PRO A 210 -0.45 10.59 10.78
CA PRO A 210 -0.03 11.58 11.77
C PRO A 210 1.16 11.07 12.62
N CYS A 211 1.36 9.75 12.70
CA CYS A 211 2.48 9.15 13.39
C CYS A 211 3.10 8.00 12.58
N VAL A 212 4.43 7.93 12.62
CA VAL A 212 5.25 6.88 12.02
C VAL A 212 6.13 6.24 13.08
N GLN A 213 6.57 5.01 12.85
CA GLN A 213 7.50 4.34 13.74
C GLN A 213 8.88 5.00 13.71
N SER A 214 9.56 4.99 14.87
CA SER A 214 10.92 5.53 14.96
C SER A 214 11.91 4.69 14.15
N VAL A 215 12.98 5.34 13.64
CA VAL A 215 14.07 4.65 12.92
C VAL A 215 14.70 3.56 13.78
N GLY A 216 14.86 3.79 15.08
CA GLY A 216 15.39 2.78 16.01
C GLY A 216 14.50 1.55 16.11
N TYR A 217 13.18 1.73 16.17
CA TYR A 217 12.22 0.63 16.12
C TYR A 217 12.35 -0.17 14.82
N LEU A 218 12.37 0.50 13.67
CA LEU A 218 12.48 -0.15 12.37
C LEU A 218 13.81 -0.93 12.21
N ASN A 219 14.92 -0.37 12.70
CA ASN A 219 16.22 -1.04 12.66
C ASN A 219 16.25 -2.31 13.55
N SER A 220 15.64 -2.26 14.73
CA SER A 220 15.56 -3.44 15.63
C SER A 220 14.86 -4.64 14.97
N LYS A 221 13.92 -4.40 14.05
CA LYS A 221 13.24 -5.46 13.29
C LYS A 221 14.15 -6.12 12.25
N ILE A 222 15.20 -5.42 11.79
CA ILE A 222 16.16 -5.95 10.82
C ILE A 222 17.23 -6.78 11.54
N GLU A 223 17.65 -6.34 12.73
CA GLU A 223 18.73 -6.93 13.53
C GLU A 223 18.30 -8.20 14.29
N GLY A 224 17.03 -8.28 14.74
CA GLY A 224 16.52 -9.44 15.49
C GLY A 224 16.39 -10.76 14.72
N GLU A 225 16.83 -10.82 13.45
CA GLU A 225 16.76 -12.01 12.57
C GLU A 225 18.13 -12.51 12.04
N THR A 226 19.26 -12.05 12.60
CA THR A 226 20.57 -12.69 12.37
C THR A 226 20.84 -13.78 13.40
#